data_AF-A0A969YX86-F1
#
_entry.id   AF-A0A969YX86-F1
#
_cell.length_a   1.000
_cell.length_b   1.000
_cell.length_c   1.000
_cell.angle_alpha   90.00
_cell.angle_beta   90.00
_cell.angle_gamma   90.00
#
_symmetry.space_group_name_H-M   'P 1'
#
loop_
_entity.id
_entity.type
_entity.pdbx_description
1 polymer ?
#
loop_
_entity_poly.entity_id
_entity_poly.type
_entity_poly.pdbx_seq_one_letter_code
_entity_poly.pdbx_strand_id
1 'polypeptide(L)'
;MKQGKRLKLLVAVLLTVCLTLGAPLLAYAGENDMLSEVRALLKDKYVEPVSNEVLNAPTIKEMLQKLGDRNTQYMTKSEYELFLNTLDRAFSGIGIELEMVAEGVQVTKVMDGYGAAKAGIKPGDIITEAEGDSFAGKTSEYCVSKLRGPEGTKVNVKVKRGAETLSFELERKVITLPLADSKILEGHIGYIALYSFGTDTVSQFNTQAKALMEKGVDSWIIDLRNNGGGYTQAALDLLGYFIGDKHALITRDRSILAIVYSATKQDYTLNGPIVLLTNAYTGSSSEIVTGAIKDHNKATIIGETTYGSGRVKALMPLSNGDYLKMTVNKFYSPNYNAIDEIGISPHLDLSGVDELKTAVMMLKNANTDVSKNESGDKTGYIRLNAGPNNFAISVEDFRKQENWVLGKKILDSAYVTTTLKLGGANGWETFPEEYLSERYKIYYPGYIKAGDLQGIPLDKKFTVSFDQDMNWQTVQEDSIELINCKTGERTKCEFGFTDKQTMSVTPQSELKADTDYWLVIHSGIKDAQGRNITGGVALARTVK
;
A
#
# COMPACT_ATOMS: atom_id res chain seq x y z
N MET A 1 -55.06 -44.00 -6.52
CA MET A 1 -54.18 -43.26 -7.46
C MET A 1 -53.36 -42.28 -6.61
N LYS A 2 -52.10 -42.60 -6.26
CA LYS A 2 -50.87 -42.38 -7.07
C LYS A 2 -50.72 -40.89 -7.42
N GLN A 3 -49.62 -40.18 -7.20
CA GLN A 3 -48.26 -40.42 -6.70
C GLN A 3 -47.63 -39.01 -6.66
N GLY A 4 -46.71 -38.69 -5.74
CA GLY A 4 -45.86 -37.50 -5.95
C GLY A 4 -45.42 -36.65 -4.75
N LYS A 5 -45.21 -37.22 -3.56
CA LYS A 5 -44.30 -36.63 -2.56
C LYS A 5 -42.86 -37.01 -2.93
N ARG A 6 -42.01 -36.06 -3.35
CA ARG A 6 -40.53 -36.07 -3.21
C ARG A 6 -40.02 -34.62 -3.26
N LEU A 7 -39.67 -34.07 -2.10
CA LEU A 7 -38.27 -33.90 -1.64
C LEU A 7 -37.64 -32.60 -2.19
N LYS A 8 -37.98 -31.45 -1.57
CA LYS A 8 -37.09 -30.29 -1.55
C LYS A 8 -36.19 -30.43 -0.32
N LEU A 9 -35.00 -31.01 -0.52
CA LEU A 9 -33.99 -31.18 0.52
C LEU A 9 -32.67 -30.63 -0.03
N LEU A 10 -32.11 -29.66 0.72
CA LEU A 10 -30.73 -29.15 0.75
C LEU A 10 -29.96 -28.94 -0.58
N VAL A 11 -29.78 -27.67 -0.94
CA VAL A 11 -28.47 -27.20 -1.45
C VAL A 11 -28.06 -26.01 -0.59
N ALA A 12 -27.58 -26.32 0.61
CA ALA A 12 -26.70 -25.46 1.38
C ALA A 12 -25.31 -26.08 1.24
N VAL A 13 -24.47 -25.53 0.37
CA VAL A 13 -23.03 -25.82 0.42
C VAL A 13 -22.46 -24.84 1.44
N LEU A 14 -22.46 -25.32 2.69
CA LEU A 14 -21.79 -24.71 3.83
C LEU A 14 -20.32 -24.46 3.47
N LEU A 15 -19.92 -23.19 3.45
CA LEU A 15 -18.56 -22.79 3.80
C LEU A 15 -18.49 -22.79 5.33
N THR A 16 -18.55 -24.00 5.87
CA THR A 16 -18.32 -24.29 7.28
C THR A 16 -17.35 -25.45 7.24
N VAL A 17 -16.10 -25.18 7.58
CA VAL A 17 -15.27 -26.22 8.18
C VAL A 17 -15.97 -26.54 9.50
N CYS A 18 -16.93 -27.47 9.47
CA CYS A 18 -17.42 -28.10 10.68
C CYS A 18 -16.23 -28.82 11.31
N LEU A 19 -15.74 -28.26 12.41
CA LEU A 19 -15.12 -29.02 13.49
C LEU A 19 -16.14 -30.08 13.94
N THR A 20 -16.20 -31.22 13.25
CA THR A 20 -16.62 -32.44 13.93
C THR A 20 -15.45 -32.86 14.79
N LEU A 21 -15.59 -32.71 16.11
CA LEU A 21 -14.82 -33.42 17.12
C LEU A 21 -15.01 -34.93 16.86
N GLY A 22 -14.26 -35.46 15.90
CA GLY A 22 -13.95 -36.87 15.86
C GLY A 22 -13.12 -37.16 17.09
N ALA A 23 -13.55 -38.13 17.90
CA ALA A 23 -12.72 -38.64 18.99
C ALA A 23 -11.31 -38.91 18.43
N PRO A 24 -10.23 -38.48 19.12
CA PRO A 24 -8.89 -38.73 18.64
C PRO A 24 -8.66 -40.24 18.71
N LEU A 25 -8.74 -40.91 17.57
CA LEU A 25 -8.08 -42.19 17.42
C LEU A 25 -6.59 -41.85 17.35
N LEU A 26 -5.92 -41.86 18.51
CA LEU A 26 -4.47 -41.82 18.59
C LEU A 26 -3.94 -43.15 18.02
N ALA A 27 -3.94 -43.25 16.71
CA ALA A 27 -3.09 -44.17 15.99
C ALA A 27 -1.77 -43.44 15.75
N TYR A 28 -0.69 -43.93 16.35
CA TYR A 28 0.65 -43.57 15.90
C TYR A 28 0.81 -44.13 14.48
N ALA A 29 0.50 -43.31 13.47
CA ALA A 29 0.74 -43.63 12.08
C ALA A 29 2.25 -43.58 11.81
N GLY A 30 2.78 -44.61 11.13
CA GLY A 30 4.20 -44.64 10.77
C GLY A 30 4.52 -43.60 9.68
N GLU A 31 5.80 -43.24 9.53
CA GLU A 31 6.27 -42.32 8.48
C GLU A 31 5.86 -42.77 7.05
N ASN A 32 5.73 -44.09 6.82
CA ASN A 32 5.24 -44.67 5.58
C ASN A 32 3.75 -44.41 5.29
N ASP A 33 2.92 -44.28 6.34
CA ASP A 33 1.49 -44.00 6.20
C ASP A 33 1.28 -42.53 5.79
N MET A 34 2.06 -41.62 6.39
CA MET A 34 2.04 -40.20 6.09
C MET A 34 2.48 -39.88 4.65
N LEU A 35 3.54 -40.54 4.18
CA LEU A 35 3.99 -40.43 2.78
C LEU A 35 2.89 -40.86 1.80
N SER A 36 2.15 -41.91 2.13
CA SER A 36 1.05 -42.43 1.31
C SER A 36 -0.15 -41.50 1.29
N GLU A 37 -0.49 -40.90 2.44
CA GLU A 37 -1.53 -39.89 2.57
C GLU A 37 -1.23 -38.64 1.74
N VAL A 38 -0.03 -38.04 1.90
CA VAL A 38 0.41 -36.87 1.12
C VAL A 38 0.42 -37.17 -0.38
N ARG A 39 0.90 -38.35 -0.77
CA ARG A 39 0.89 -38.80 -2.18
C ARG A 39 -0.52 -38.84 -2.75
N ALA A 40 -1.48 -39.39 -2.00
CA ALA A 40 -2.88 -39.45 -2.43
C ALA A 40 -3.47 -38.04 -2.58
N LEU A 41 -3.23 -37.16 -1.60
CA LEU A 41 -3.68 -35.76 -1.66
C LEU A 41 -3.13 -35.03 -2.89
N LEU A 42 -1.83 -35.12 -3.16
CA LEU A 42 -1.21 -34.51 -4.33
C LEU A 42 -1.80 -35.08 -5.63
N LYS A 43 -1.92 -36.40 -5.72
CA LYS A 43 -2.50 -37.06 -6.89
C LYS A 43 -3.95 -36.64 -7.16
N ASP A 44 -4.75 -36.44 -6.11
CA ASP A 44 -6.20 -36.29 -6.25
C ASP A 44 -6.69 -34.84 -6.21
N LYS A 45 -5.93 -33.94 -5.60
CA LYS A 45 -6.39 -32.59 -5.26
C LYS A 45 -5.43 -31.47 -5.66
N TYR A 46 -4.19 -31.77 -6.06
CA TYR A 46 -3.30 -30.74 -6.56
C TYR A 46 -3.87 -30.09 -7.83
N VAL A 47 -3.63 -28.79 -7.98
CA VAL A 47 -4.19 -27.93 -9.03
C VAL A 47 -3.86 -28.41 -10.46
N GLU A 48 -2.77 -29.14 -10.62
CA GLU A 48 -2.30 -29.66 -11.91
C GLU A 48 -2.03 -31.18 -11.82
N PRO A 49 -1.96 -31.90 -12.94
CA PRO A 49 -1.53 -33.30 -12.93
C PRO A 49 -0.11 -33.44 -12.36
N VAL A 50 0.06 -34.28 -11.35
CA VAL A 50 1.36 -34.55 -10.72
C VAL A 50 2.06 -35.71 -11.43
N SER A 51 3.33 -35.56 -11.77
CA SER A 51 4.09 -36.59 -12.49
C SER A 51 4.38 -37.81 -11.61
N ASN A 52 4.54 -38.97 -12.24
CA ASN A 52 4.95 -40.19 -11.52
C ASN A 52 6.32 -40.05 -10.84
N GLU A 53 7.22 -39.22 -11.37
CA GLU A 53 8.51 -38.95 -10.74
C GLU A 53 8.34 -38.28 -9.37
N VAL A 54 7.43 -37.30 -9.28
CA VAL A 54 7.08 -36.65 -8.01
C VAL A 54 6.38 -37.64 -7.08
N LEU A 55 5.36 -38.35 -7.58
CA LEU A 55 4.57 -39.28 -6.76
C LEU A 55 5.40 -40.46 -6.23
N ASN A 56 6.43 -40.90 -6.95
CA ASN A 56 7.30 -42.01 -6.54
C ASN A 56 8.48 -41.59 -5.66
N ALA A 57 8.57 -40.32 -5.26
CA ALA A 57 9.61 -39.85 -4.35
C ALA A 57 9.56 -40.62 -3.00
N PRO A 58 10.73 -40.95 -2.42
CA PRO A 58 10.82 -41.81 -1.23
C PRO A 58 10.47 -41.11 0.08
N THR A 59 10.44 -39.77 0.11
CA THR A 59 10.10 -38.98 1.30
C THR A 59 9.16 -37.82 0.94
N ILE A 60 8.40 -37.30 1.91
CA ILE A 60 7.54 -36.12 1.72
C ILE A 60 8.37 -34.92 1.28
N LYS A 61 9.55 -34.74 1.90
CA LYS A 61 10.47 -33.64 1.57
C LYS A 61 10.92 -33.71 0.11
N GLU A 62 11.37 -34.87 -0.36
CA GLU A 62 11.78 -35.04 -1.76
C GLU A 62 10.60 -34.90 -2.72
N MET A 63 9.41 -35.39 -2.33
CA MET A 63 8.18 -35.24 -3.11
C MET A 63 7.84 -33.77 -3.34
N LEU A 64 7.84 -32.95 -2.29
CA LEU A 64 7.55 -31.52 -2.39
C LEU A 64 8.66 -30.74 -3.09
N GLN A 65 9.93 -31.12 -2.91
CA GLN A 65 11.05 -30.52 -3.66
C GLN A 65 10.94 -30.78 -5.16
N LYS A 66 10.61 -32.02 -5.57
CA LYS A 66 10.40 -32.38 -6.97
C LYS A 66 9.14 -31.74 -7.56
N LEU A 67 8.08 -31.54 -6.75
CA LEU A 67 6.88 -30.82 -7.18
C LEU A 67 7.21 -29.38 -7.59
N GLY A 68 8.19 -28.75 -6.94
CA GLY A 68 8.71 -27.43 -7.31
C GLY A 68 7.76 -26.26 -7.02
N ASP A 69 6.58 -26.53 -6.45
CA ASP A 69 5.63 -25.49 -6.04
C ASP A 69 5.98 -24.94 -4.66
N ARG A 70 6.53 -23.72 -4.64
CA ARG A 70 6.88 -23.00 -3.41
C ARG A 70 5.69 -22.74 -2.49
N ASN A 71 4.45 -22.89 -2.97
CA ASN A 71 3.24 -22.67 -2.19
C ASN A 71 2.69 -23.94 -1.54
N THR A 72 3.22 -25.13 -1.90
CA THR A 72 2.83 -26.41 -1.33
C THR A 72 3.87 -26.89 -0.32
N GLN A 73 3.48 -26.98 0.95
CA GLN A 73 4.38 -27.26 2.07
C GLN A 73 3.74 -28.19 3.10
N TYR A 74 4.55 -29.11 3.62
CA TYR A 74 4.23 -29.86 4.84
C TYR A 74 4.52 -28.97 6.04
N MET A 75 3.62 -28.95 7.02
CA MET A 75 3.77 -28.23 8.27
C MET A 75 3.46 -29.17 9.42
N THR A 76 4.36 -29.25 10.37
CA THR A 76 4.05 -29.81 11.69
C THR A 76 2.91 -29.02 12.34
N LYS A 77 2.22 -29.61 13.31
CA LYS A 77 1.20 -28.89 14.10
C LYS A 77 1.70 -27.55 14.65
N SER A 78 2.93 -27.49 15.18
CA SER A 78 3.51 -26.26 15.71
C SER A 78 3.82 -25.23 14.61
N GLU A 79 4.31 -25.67 13.43
CA GLU A 79 4.50 -24.77 12.28
C GLU A 79 3.16 -24.23 11.76
N TYR A 80 2.11 -25.04 11.79
CA TYR A 80 0.76 -24.61 11.45
C TYR A 80 0.23 -23.54 12.42
N GLU A 81 0.39 -23.73 13.72
CA GLU A 81 0.02 -22.73 14.73
C GLU A 81 0.80 -21.41 14.54
N LEU A 82 2.10 -21.49 14.24
CA LEU A 82 2.90 -20.32 13.89
C LEU A 82 2.39 -19.64 12.62
N PHE A 83 2.02 -20.41 11.59
CA PHE A 83 1.42 -19.88 10.37
C PHE A 83 0.11 -19.12 10.65
N LEU A 84 -0.82 -19.69 11.42
CA LEU A 84 -2.06 -18.99 11.79
C LEU A 84 -1.79 -17.69 12.53
N ASN A 85 -0.86 -17.72 13.50
CA ASN A 85 -0.45 -16.53 14.22
C ASN A 85 0.06 -15.44 13.28
N THR A 86 0.79 -15.77 12.20
CA THR A 86 1.21 -14.75 11.23
C THR A 86 0.04 -14.06 10.53
N LEU A 87 -1.04 -14.78 10.21
CA LEU A 87 -2.24 -14.23 9.57
C LEU A 87 -2.99 -13.31 10.53
N ASP A 88 -3.06 -13.68 11.80
CA ASP A 88 -3.68 -12.89 12.85
C ASP A 88 -2.74 -11.81 13.41
N ARG A 89 -1.57 -11.60 12.77
CA ARG A 89 -0.50 -10.68 13.21
C ARG A 89 -0.17 -10.85 14.69
N ALA A 90 -0.23 -12.09 15.12
CA ALA A 90 0.06 -12.57 16.45
C ALA A 90 1.45 -13.20 16.50
N PHE A 91 2.11 -13.06 17.63
CA PHE A 91 3.34 -13.80 17.94
C PHE A 91 3.44 -14.05 19.43
N SER A 92 4.06 -15.15 19.82
CA SER A 92 4.29 -15.45 21.23
C SER A 92 5.66 -14.96 21.69
N GLY A 93 5.68 -14.18 22.78
CA GLY A 93 6.89 -13.59 23.34
C GLY A 93 6.68 -13.14 24.79
N ILE A 94 7.64 -12.39 25.33
CA ILE A 94 7.67 -12.03 26.76
C ILE A 94 6.99 -10.70 27.11
N GLY A 95 6.55 -9.92 26.12
CA GLY A 95 5.84 -8.64 26.34
C GLY A 95 6.74 -7.45 26.65
N ILE A 96 7.71 -7.15 25.77
CA ILE A 96 8.57 -5.97 25.87
C ILE A 96 8.68 -5.25 24.52
N GLU A 97 8.91 -3.95 24.56
CA GLU A 97 9.52 -3.21 23.44
C GLU A 97 11.03 -3.11 23.72
N LEU A 98 11.84 -3.15 22.67
CA LEU A 98 13.28 -3.29 22.78
C LEU A 98 14.06 -2.29 21.92
N GLU A 99 15.27 -2.02 22.36
CA GLU A 99 16.33 -1.35 21.62
C GLU A 99 17.61 -2.19 21.73
N MET A 100 18.38 -2.27 20.64
CA MET A 100 19.64 -3.00 20.64
C MET A 100 20.77 -2.12 21.17
N VAL A 101 21.51 -2.64 22.14
CA VAL A 101 22.71 -2.01 22.70
C VAL A 101 23.89 -2.99 22.64
N ALA A 102 25.13 -2.50 22.79
CA ALA A 102 26.32 -3.33 22.68
C ALA A 102 26.30 -4.57 23.61
N GLU A 103 25.70 -4.43 24.79
CA GLU A 103 25.62 -5.47 25.82
C GLU A 103 24.47 -6.48 25.61
N GLY A 104 23.49 -6.19 24.75
CA GLY A 104 22.33 -7.04 24.52
C GLY A 104 21.06 -6.28 24.15
N VAL A 105 19.93 -6.70 24.72
CA VAL A 105 18.60 -6.13 24.43
C VAL A 105 18.18 -5.22 25.56
N GLN A 106 18.13 -3.91 25.34
CA GLN A 106 17.61 -2.95 26.31
C GLN A 106 16.08 -2.92 26.23
N VAL A 107 15.43 -3.04 27.39
CA VAL A 107 13.97 -2.96 27.53
C VAL A 107 13.56 -1.50 27.54
N THR A 108 12.87 -1.03 26.50
CA THR A 108 12.35 0.34 26.44
C THR A 108 10.95 0.44 27.05
N LYS A 109 10.17 -0.63 26.97
CA LYS A 109 8.82 -0.71 27.56
C LYS A 109 8.51 -2.14 27.97
N VAL A 110 7.69 -2.29 29.01
CA VAL A 110 7.15 -3.57 29.46
C VAL A 110 5.64 -3.54 29.29
N MET A 111 5.07 -4.59 28.69
CA MET A 111 3.64 -4.70 28.44
C MET A 111 2.94 -5.32 29.65
N ASP A 112 1.97 -4.63 30.23
CA ASP A 112 1.19 -5.12 31.36
C ASP A 112 0.47 -6.44 31.04
N GLY A 113 0.43 -7.36 32.01
CA GLY A 113 -0.23 -8.67 31.87
C GLY A 113 0.61 -9.77 31.20
N TYR A 114 1.81 -9.44 30.71
CA TYR A 114 2.75 -10.38 30.07
C TYR A 114 3.83 -10.91 31.02
N GLY A 115 4.59 -11.91 30.56
CA GLY A 115 5.60 -12.61 31.37
C GLY A 115 6.67 -11.69 31.94
N ALA A 116 7.18 -10.74 31.16
CA ALA A 116 8.15 -9.74 31.63
C ALA A 116 7.60 -8.88 32.77
N ALA A 117 6.38 -8.35 32.63
CA ALA A 117 5.73 -7.55 33.69
C ALA A 117 5.53 -8.37 34.97
N LYS A 118 4.98 -9.59 34.85
CA LYS A 118 4.74 -10.50 35.99
C LYS A 118 6.02 -10.87 36.73
N ALA A 119 7.12 -11.05 36.01
CA ALA A 119 8.42 -11.40 36.58
C ALA A 119 9.16 -10.19 37.17
N GLY A 120 8.69 -8.96 36.93
CA GLY A 120 9.29 -7.75 37.48
C GLY A 120 10.43 -7.17 36.65
N ILE A 121 10.45 -7.44 35.34
CA ILE A 121 11.29 -6.71 34.37
C ILE A 121 10.83 -5.24 34.32
N LYS A 122 11.78 -4.31 34.14
CA LYS A 122 11.52 -2.87 34.15
C LYS A 122 12.13 -2.19 32.90
N PRO A 123 11.55 -1.09 32.41
CA PRO A 123 12.23 -0.24 31.44
C PRO A 123 13.63 0.16 31.93
N GLY A 124 14.61 0.12 31.04
CA GLY A 124 16.03 0.35 31.33
C GLY A 124 16.84 -0.91 31.65
N ASP A 125 16.18 -2.04 31.94
CA ASP A 125 16.86 -3.34 32.06
C ASP A 125 17.53 -3.75 30.75
N ILE A 126 18.68 -4.41 30.81
CA ILE A 126 19.35 -4.99 29.63
C ILE A 126 19.36 -6.51 29.76
N ILE A 127 18.65 -7.20 28.86
CA ILE A 127 18.72 -8.66 28.75
C ILE A 127 20.03 -9.02 28.04
N THR A 128 20.94 -9.65 28.77
CA THR A 128 22.29 -9.99 28.29
C THR A 128 22.40 -11.43 27.81
N GLU A 129 21.52 -12.31 28.29
CA GLU A 129 21.50 -13.75 27.92
C GLU A 129 20.06 -14.30 27.94
N ALA A 130 19.78 -15.29 27.09
CA ALA A 130 18.59 -16.13 27.17
C ALA A 130 18.94 -17.60 26.93
N GLU A 131 18.49 -18.51 27.79
CA GLU A 131 18.83 -19.95 27.76
C GLU A 131 20.34 -20.23 27.68
N GLY A 132 21.15 -19.37 28.30
CA GLY A 132 22.61 -19.45 28.29
C GLY A 132 23.28 -18.89 27.02
N ASP A 133 22.51 -18.48 26.00
CA ASP A 133 23.04 -17.81 24.82
C ASP A 133 23.22 -16.31 25.09
N SER A 134 24.44 -15.80 24.89
CA SER A 134 24.74 -14.37 25.02
C SER A 134 24.16 -13.54 23.88
N PHE A 135 23.63 -12.36 24.24
CA PHE A 135 23.09 -11.37 23.31
C PHE A 135 24.08 -10.26 22.94
N ALA A 136 25.25 -10.19 23.59
CA ALA A 136 26.25 -9.17 23.28
C ALA A 136 26.73 -9.28 21.82
N GLY A 137 26.69 -8.15 21.11
CA GLY A 137 27.08 -8.08 19.69
C GLY A 137 26.20 -8.89 18.72
N LYS A 138 25.05 -9.40 19.16
CA LYS A 138 24.10 -10.13 18.31
C LYS A 138 23.10 -9.19 17.64
N THR A 139 22.51 -9.66 16.55
CA THR A 139 21.44 -8.91 15.86
C THR A 139 20.11 -9.02 16.61
N SER A 140 19.20 -8.09 16.34
CA SER A 140 17.83 -8.12 16.85
C SER A 140 17.13 -9.44 16.54
N GLU A 141 17.30 -9.96 15.33
CA GLU A 141 16.64 -11.18 14.85
C GLU A 141 17.06 -12.38 15.68
N TYR A 142 18.37 -12.51 15.96
CA TYR A 142 18.89 -13.57 16.81
C TYR A 142 18.31 -13.48 18.23
N CYS A 143 18.36 -12.32 18.86
CA CYS A 143 17.87 -12.14 20.23
C CYS A 143 16.36 -12.40 20.31
N VAL A 144 15.58 -11.86 19.37
CA VAL A 144 14.13 -12.09 19.29
C VAL A 144 13.80 -13.57 19.09
N SER A 145 14.58 -14.30 18.28
CA SER A 145 14.37 -15.74 18.08
C SER A 145 14.51 -16.57 19.37
N LYS A 146 15.33 -16.11 20.32
CA LYS A 146 15.54 -16.75 21.63
C LYS A 146 14.46 -16.39 22.65
N LEU A 147 13.99 -15.14 22.61
CA LEU A 147 12.94 -14.64 23.50
C LEU A 147 11.54 -15.13 23.08
N ARG A 148 11.31 -15.34 21.79
CA ARG A 148 10.08 -15.94 21.26
C ARG A 148 10.10 -17.47 21.39
N GLY A 149 8.92 -18.07 21.25
CA GLY A 149 8.69 -19.50 21.38
C GLY A 149 7.21 -19.80 21.60
N PRO A 150 6.82 -21.08 21.65
CA PRO A 150 5.42 -21.47 21.80
C PRO A 150 4.77 -20.83 23.05
N GLU A 151 3.48 -20.52 22.96
CA GLU A 151 2.72 -19.96 24.08
C GLU A 151 2.78 -20.87 25.32
N GLY A 152 2.80 -20.25 26.51
CA GLY A 152 2.81 -20.96 27.79
C GLY A 152 4.17 -21.57 28.16
N THR A 153 5.10 -21.68 27.21
CA THR A 153 6.49 -22.02 27.52
C THR A 153 7.18 -20.88 28.25
N LYS A 154 8.28 -21.19 28.93
CA LYS A 154 9.07 -20.18 29.65
C LYS A 154 10.44 -19.99 29.00
N VAL A 155 11.03 -18.83 29.25
CA VAL A 155 12.42 -18.52 28.89
C VAL A 155 13.17 -17.99 30.08
N ASN A 156 14.34 -18.57 30.35
CA ASN A 156 15.26 -18.10 31.36
C ASN A 156 16.16 -17.01 30.77
N VAL A 157 16.18 -15.84 31.40
CA VAL A 157 16.99 -14.71 30.97
C VAL A 157 17.88 -14.19 32.09
N LYS A 158 19.06 -13.69 31.72
CA LYS A 158 19.87 -12.83 32.61
C LYS A 158 19.71 -11.38 32.20
N VAL A 159 19.55 -10.54 33.22
CA VAL A 159 19.24 -9.13 33.08
C VAL A 159 20.20 -8.32 33.91
N LYS A 160 20.85 -7.35 33.27
CA LYS A 160 21.61 -6.31 33.94
C LYS A 160 20.69 -5.16 34.32
N ARG A 161 20.64 -4.83 35.61
CA ARG A 161 19.90 -3.69 36.17
C ARG A 161 20.87 -2.85 37.00
N GLY A 162 21.33 -1.74 36.43
CA GLY A 162 22.44 -0.98 37.02
C GLY A 162 23.71 -1.83 37.09
N ALA A 163 24.23 -2.05 38.31
CA ALA A 163 25.41 -2.89 38.55
C ALA A 163 25.06 -4.37 38.85
N GLU A 164 23.77 -4.69 39.05
CA GLU A 164 23.33 -6.03 39.42
C GLU A 164 23.04 -6.89 38.19
N THR A 165 23.30 -8.19 38.32
CA THR A 165 22.85 -9.22 37.37
C THR A 165 21.77 -10.05 38.04
N LEU A 166 20.58 -10.05 37.45
CA LEU A 166 19.39 -10.73 37.93
C LEU A 166 19.00 -11.84 36.95
N SER A 167 18.36 -12.90 37.46
CA SER A 167 17.82 -13.98 36.63
C SER A 167 16.30 -13.99 36.74
N PHE A 168 15.64 -14.12 35.59
CA PHE A 168 14.19 -14.18 35.51
C PHE A 168 13.75 -15.36 34.65
N GLU A 169 12.66 -16.00 35.05
CA GLU A 169 11.94 -16.97 34.24
C GLU A 169 10.68 -16.29 33.71
N LEU A 170 10.60 -16.11 32.39
CA LEU A 170 9.55 -15.32 31.74
C LEU A 170 8.60 -16.23 30.97
N GLU A 171 7.31 -16.17 31.30
CA GLU A 171 6.24 -16.86 30.56
C GLU A 171 6.02 -16.19 29.19
N ARG A 172 6.04 -16.99 28.12
CA ARG A 172 5.69 -16.52 26.77
C ARG A 172 4.17 -16.50 26.59
N LYS A 173 3.66 -15.40 26.07
CA LYS A 173 2.24 -15.19 25.76
C LYS A 173 2.06 -14.60 24.37
N VAL A 174 0.90 -14.86 23.79
CA VAL A 174 0.50 -14.29 22.50
C VAL A 174 0.28 -12.78 22.62
N ILE A 175 0.97 -12.05 21.74
CA ILE A 175 0.83 -10.62 21.51
C ILE A 175 0.20 -10.47 20.12
N THR A 176 -0.95 -9.81 20.05
CA THR A 176 -1.68 -9.58 18.79
C THR A 176 -1.54 -8.11 18.39
N LEU A 177 -1.05 -7.86 17.18
CA LEU A 177 -1.04 -6.52 16.60
C LEU A 177 -2.36 -6.24 15.87
N PRO A 178 -2.76 -4.97 15.72
CA PRO A 178 -3.95 -4.63 14.93
C PRO A 178 -3.88 -5.20 13.52
N LEU A 179 -5.04 -5.67 13.03
CA LEU A 179 -5.24 -6.10 11.65
C LEU A 179 -5.74 -4.94 10.78
N ALA A 180 -6.46 -4.00 11.38
CA ALA A 180 -6.86 -2.74 10.77
C ALA A 180 -6.57 -1.54 11.69
N ASP A 181 -6.10 -0.44 11.11
CA ASP A 181 -5.93 0.84 11.79
C ASP A 181 -6.45 1.98 10.91
N SER A 182 -6.82 3.11 11.51
CA SER A 182 -7.42 4.21 10.77
C SER A 182 -7.08 5.61 11.28
N LYS A 183 -7.22 6.59 10.39
CA LYS A 183 -7.09 8.01 10.70
C LYS A 183 -7.89 8.87 9.73
N ILE A 184 -8.16 10.11 10.13
CA ILE A 184 -8.75 11.13 9.27
C ILE A 184 -7.62 11.97 8.67
N LEU A 185 -7.66 12.19 7.36
CA LEU A 185 -6.76 13.05 6.60
C LEU A 185 -7.58 14.17 5.96
N GLU A 186 -7.02 15.38 5.85
CA GLU A 186 -7.68 16.58 5.32
C GLU A 186 -9.07 16.85 5.94
N GLY A 187 -9.34 16.36 7.16
CA GLY A 187 -10.60 16.52 7.88
C GLY A 187 -11.79 15.69 7.36
N HIS A 188 -11.72 15.12 6.14
CA HIS A 188 -12.87 14.42 5.51
C HIS A 188 -12.51 13.09 4.84
N ILE A 189 -11.22 12.74 4.75
CA ILE A 189 -10.73 11.51 4.11
C ILE A 189 -10.48 10.45 5.18
N GLY A 190 -11.19 9.33 5.12
CA GLY A 190 -10.95 8.17 5.95
C GLY A 190 -9.85 7.29 5.36
N TYR A 191 -8.72 7.21 6.05
CA TYR A 191 -7.67 6.25 5.75
C TYR A 191 -7.87 5.01 6.61
N ILE A 192 -7.93 3.82 5.99
CA ILE A 192 -7.93 2.54 6.70
C ILE A 192 -6.83 1.66 6.12
N ALA A 193 -5.86 1.28 6.95
CA ALA A 193 -4.84 0.30 6.61
C ALA A 193 -5.31 -1.09 6.99
N LEU A 194 -5.12 -2.06 6.10
CA LEU A 194 -5.35 -3.48 6.37
C LEU A 194 -4.04 -4.23 6.24
N TYR A 195 -3.56 -4.78 7.35
CA TYR A 195 -2.22 -5.37 7.41
C TYR A 195 -2.20 -6.88 7.13
N SER A 196 -3.33 -7.57 7.33
CA SER A 196 -3.55 -8.96 6.94
C SER A 196 -5.04 -9.28 6.90
N PHE A 197 -5.40 -10.38 6.25
CA PHE A 197 -6.74 -10.97 6.30
C PHE A 197 -6.77 -12.07 7.37
N GLY A 198 -6.69 -11.66 8.64
CA GLY A 198 -6.85 -12.51 9.81
C GLY A 198 -8.31 -12.66 10.22
N THR A 199 -8.51 -13.31 11.36
CA THR A 199 -9.81 -13.68 11.92
C THR A 199 -10.69 -12.46 12.19
N ASP A 200 -10.09 -11.38 12.71
CA ASP A 200 -10.81 -10.16 13.12
C ASP A 200 -10.71 -9.01 12.12
N THR A 201 -10.14 -9.22 10.93
CA THR A 201 -9.92 -8.13 9.96
C THR A 201 -11.23 -7.41 9.61
N VAL A 202 -12.31 -8.16 9.38
CA VAL A 202 -13.61 -7.61 8.94
C VAL A 202 -14.28 -6.83 10.08
N SER A 203 -14.22 -7.34 11.31
CA SER A 203 -14.81 -6.68 12.48
C SER A 203 -14.03 -5.41 12.86
N GLN A 204 -12.70 -5.45 12.79
CA GLN A 204 -11.86 -4.27 12.99
C GLN A 204 -12.10 -3.23 11.88
N PHE A 205 -12.14 -3.63 10.60
CA PHE A 205 -12.48 -2.72 9.50
C PHE A 205 -13.82 -2.02 9.72
N ASN A 206 -14.89 -2.77 10.06
CA ASN A 206 -16.21 -2.21 10.33
C ASN A 206 -16.18 -1.19 11.48
N THR A 207 -15.47 -1.52 12.56
CA THR A 207 -15.31 -0.64 13.73
C THR A 207 -14.63 0.67 13.34
N GLN A 208 -13.50 0.58 12.62
CA GLN A 208 -12.75 1.74 12.14
C GLN A 208 -13.59 2.58 11.17
N ALA A 209 -14.23 1.94 10.18
CA ALA A 209 -15.04 2.62 9.17
C ALA A 209 -16.24 3.35 9.79
N LYS A 210 -16.97 2.73 10.72
CA LYS A 210 -18.08 3.39 11.43
C LYS A 210 -17.59 4.60 12.25
N ALA A 211 -16.49 4.46 12.99
CA ALA A 211 -15.91 5.56 13.76
C ALA A 211 -15.47 6.74 12.87
N LEU A 212 -15.04 6.46 11.64
CA LEU A 212 -14.73 7.50 10.64
C LEU A 212 -16.00 8.13 10.06
N MET A 213 -17.02 7.35 9.70
CA MET A 213 -18.30 7.86 9.19
C MET A 213 -19.00 8.78 10.20
N GLU A 214 -18.98 8.44 11.49
CA GLU A 214 -19.53 9.28 12.56
C GLU A 214 -18.85 10.64 12.67
N LYS A 215 -17.59 10.75 12.22
CA LYS A 215 -16.83 12.00 12.17
C LYS A 215 -16.98 12.77 10.86
N GLY A 216 -17.90 12.34 9.98
CA GLY A 216 -18.21 13.03 8.74
C GLY A 216 -17.27 12.70 7.57
N VAL A 217 -16.52 11.60 7.65
CA VAL A 217 -15.74 11.11 6.50
C VAL A 217 -16.66 10.78 5.33
N ASP A 218 -16.25 11.21 4.14
CA ASP A 218 -17.03 11.08 2.91
C ASP A 218 -16.23 10.54 1.71
N SER A 219 -14.94 10.26 1.93
CA SER A 219 -13.97 9.82 0.92
C SER A 219 -13.00 8.83 1.57
N TRP A 220 -12.53 7.83 0.82
CA TRP A 220 -11.85 6.68 1.43
C TRP A 220 -10.52 6.36 0.76
N ILE A 221 -9.50 6.13 1.60
CA ILE A 221 -8.24 5.49 1.20
C ILE A 221 -8.17 4.15 1.92
N ILE A 222 -8.18 3.06 1.16
CA ILE A 222 -7.99 1.72 1.69
C ILE A 222 -6.58 1.27 1.31
N ASP A 223 -5.76 0.98 2.31
CA ASP A 223 -4.34 0.66 2.10
C ASP A 223 -4.10 -0.84 2.26
N LEU A 224 -3.78 -1.50 1.13
CA LEU A 224 -3.40 -2.91 1.05
C LEU A 224 -1.90 -3.08 0.80
N ARG A 225 -1.11 -2.01 0.79
CA ARG A 225 0.35 -2.11 0.60
C ARG A 225 0.94 -3.00 1.70
N ASN A 226 1.84 -3.89 1.31
CA ASN A 226 2.48 -4.87 2.20
C ASN A 226 1.52 -5.89 2.86
N ASN A 227 0.29 -6.02 2.38
CA ASN A 227 -0.63 -7.05 2.83
C ASN A 227 -0.54 -8.29 1.92
N GLY A 228 0.14 -9.33 2.40
CA GLY A 228 0.32 -10.60 1.67
C GLY A 228 -0.94 -11.48 1.58
N GLY A 229 -2.07 -11.03 2.13
CA GLY A 229 -3.34 -11.75 2.11
C GLY A 229 -3.69 -12.39 3.46
N GLY A 230 -4.27 -13.59 3.41
CA GLY A 230 -4.77 -14.33 4.58
C GLY A 230 -6.00 -15.14 4.22
N TYR A 231 -6.98 -15.24 5.12
CA TYR A 231 -8.18 -16.02 4.89
C TYR A 231 -9.02 -15.50 3.73
N THR A 232 -9.37 -16.37 2.78
CA THR A 232 -10.23 -16.03 1.64
C THR A 232 -11.60 -15.54 2.09
N GLN A 233 -12.18 -16.14 3.13
CA GLN A 233 -13.49 -15.75 3.64
C GLN A 233 -13.49 -14.30 4.15
N ALA A 234 -12.43 -13.88 4.87
CA ALA A 234 -12.30 -12.50 5.32
C ALA A 234 -12.25 -11.50 4.14
N ALA A 235 -11.66 -11.88 2.99
CA ALA A 235 -11.72 -11.06 1.78
C ALA A 235 -13.13 -10.99 1.17
N LEU A 236 -13.84 -12.12 1.08
CA LEU A 236 -15.23 -12.16 0.59
C LEU A 236 -16.18 -11.34 1.48
N ASP A 237 -15.97 -11.38 2.79
CA ASP A 237 -16.75 -10.62 3.76
C ASP A 237 -16.42 -9.11 3.69
N LEU A 238 -15.14 -8.75 3.64
CA LEU A 238 -14.69 -7.38 3.47
C LEU A 238 -15.26 -6.76 2.18
N LEU A 239 -15.26 -7.52 1.08
CA LEU A 239 -15.79 -7.06 -0.21
C LEU A 239 -17.26 -6.65 -0.15
N GLY A 240 -18.03 -7.17 0.80
CA GLY A 240 -19.41 -6.76 1.00
C GLY A 240 -19.58 -5.28 1.32
N TYR A 241 -18.59 -4.64 1.95
CA TYR A 241 -18.57 -3.20 2.20
C TYR A 241 -18.30 -2.37 0.92
N PHE A 242 -17.94 -2.99 -0.19
CA PHE A 242 -17.60 -2.31 -1.44
C PHE A 242 -18.61 -2.64 -2.54
N ILE A 243 -18.83 -3.94 -2.78
CA ILE A 243 -19.57 -4.44 -3.93
C ILE A 243 -20.90 -5.12 -3.55
N GLY A 244 -21.27 -5.13 -2.27
CA GLY A 244 -22.50 -5.79 -1.80
C GLY A 244 -22.41 -7.32 -1.92
N ASP A 245 -23.39 -7.95 -2.55
CA ASP A 245 -23.45 -9.41 -2.78
C ASP A 245 -23.04 -9.83 -4.21
N LYS A 246 -22.32 -8.96 -4.93
CA LYS A 246 -21.85 -9.25 -6.29
C LYS A 246 -20.75 -10.30 -6.32
N HIS A 247 -20.50 -10.87 -7.50
CA HIS A 247 -19.44 -11.84 -7.75
C HIS A 247 -18.07 -11.25 -7.38
N ALA A 248 -17.30 -11.98 -6.58
CA ALA A 248 -16.03 -11.53 -6.03
C ALA A 248 -14.84 -12.31 -6.60
N LEU A 249 -15.02 -13.60 -6.85
CA LEU A 249 -13.94 -14.52 -7.13
C LEU A 249 -14.42 -15.65 -8.04
N ILE A 250 -13.59 -16.03 -8.99
CA ILE A 250 -13.80 -17.25 -9.78
C ILE A 250 -12.62 -18.18 -9.51
N THR A 251 -12.88 -19.44 -9.16
CA THR A 251 -11.82 -20.44 -9.00
C THR A 251 -11.98 -21.57 -9.99
N ARG A 252 -10.87 -22.13 -10.45
CA ARG A 252 -10.82 -23.36 -11.23
C ARG A 252 -9.88 -24.36 -10.59
N ASP A 253 -10.36 -25.56 -10.38
CA ASP A 253 -9.52 -26.71 -10.09
C ASP A 253 -8.93 -27.26 -11.41
N ARG A 254 -8.33 -28.45 -11.34
CA ARG A 254 -7.86 -29.18 -12.53
C ARG A 254 -8.98 -29.64 -13.48
N SER A 255 -10.24 -29.56 -13.06
CA SER A 255 -11.40 -29.86 -13.90
C SER A 255 -11.80 -28.62 -14.71
N ILE A 256 -12.66 -28.80 -15.71
CA ILE A 256 -13.13 -27.68 -16.55
C ILE A 256 -14.14 -26.76 -15.83
N LEU A 257 -14.65 -27.16 -14.66
CA LEU A 257 -15.71 -26.44 -13.94
C LEU A 257 -15.14 -25.25 -13.16
N ALA A 258 -15.69 -24.06 -13.41
CA ALA A 258 -15.40 -22.87 -12.62
C ALA A 258 -16.42 -22.73 -11.49
N ILE A 259 -15.94 -22.39 -10.30
CA ILE A 259 -16.79 -22.03 -9.16
C ILE A 259 -16.75 -20.52 -9.00
N VAL A 260 -17.92 -19.90 -8.91
CA VAL A 260 -18.07 -18.46 -8.69
C VAL A 260 -18.47 -18.23 -7.24
N TYR A 261 -17.71 -17.38 -6.54
CA TYR A 261 -18.00 -16.94 -5.19
C TYR A 261 -18.46 -15.49 -5.23
N SER A 262 -19.49 -15.19 -4.44
CA SER A 262 -19.98 -13.83 -4.24
C SER A 262 -19.44 -13.26 -2.93
N ALA A 263 -19.38 -11.94 -2.84
CA ALA A 263 -19.11 -11.26 -1.58
C ALA A 263 -20.26 -11.48 -0.58
N THR A 264 -19.92 -11.49 0.71
CA THR A 264 -20.95 -11.59 1.77
C THR A 264 -21.52 -10.21 2.02
N LYS A 265 -22.83 -10.04 1.78
CA LYS A 265 -23.53 -8.77 2.01
C LYS A 265 -23.32 -8.26 3.44
N GLN A 266 -22.96 -6.98 3.56
CA GLN A 266 -22.83 -6.25 4.82
C GLN A 266 -23.98 -5.25 5.00
N ASP A 267 -24.09 -4.67 6.20
CA ASP A 267 -25.15 -3.72 6.55
C ASP A 267 -25.10 -2.42 5.73
N TYR A 268 -23.94 -2.08 5.17
CA TYR A 268 -23.73 -0.91 4.32
C TYR A 268 -22.64 -1.17 3.29
N THR A 269 -22.61 -0.33 2.25
CA THR A 269 -21.45 -0.16 1.38
C THR A 269 -20.85 1.22 1.61
N LEU A 270 -19.53 1.35 1.44
CA LEU A 270 -18.86 2.64 1.49
C LEU A 270 -19.35 3.53 0.34
N ASN A 271 -19.71 4.75 0.70
CA ASN A 271 -20.16 5.80 -0.21
C ASN A 271 -19.03 6.80 -0.46
N GLY A 272 -19.14 7.54 -1.57
CA GLY A 272 -18.12 8.48 -2.00
C GLY A 272 -16.95 7.83 -2.74
N PRO A 273 -15.97 8.62 -3.18
CA PRO A 273 -14.82 8.13 -3.93
C PRO A 273 -13.91 7.29 -3.04
N ILE A 274 -13.44 6.17 -3.60
CA ILE A 274 -12.55 5.22 -2.94
C ILE A 274 -11.26 5.13 -3.75
N VAL A 275 -10.13 5.26 -3.08
CA VAL A 275 -8.79 4.97 -3.59
C VAL A 275 -8.23 3.76 -2.84
N LEU A 276 -7.75 2.77 -3.59
CA LEU A 276 -7.09 1.57 -3.08
C LEU A 276 -5.60 1.67 -3.35
N LEU A 277 -4.77 1.58 -2.32
CA LEU A 277 -3.31 1.57 -2.45
C LEU A 277 -2.79 0.14 -2.54
N THR A 278 -1.99 -0.14 -3.55
CA THR A 278 -1.36 -1.45 -3.77
C THR A 278 0.14 -1.32 -4.02
N ASN A 279 0.89 -2.38 -3.76
CA ASN A 279 2.29 -2.49 -4.15
C ASN A 279 2.66 -3.95 -4.47
N ALA A 280 3.93 -4.21 -4.82
CA ALA A 280 4.42 -5.53 -5.17
C ALA A 280 4.27 -6.60 -4.06
N TYR A 281 3.98 -6.20 -2.82
CA TYR A 281 3.75 -7.10 -1.68
C TYR A 281 2.25 -7.32 -1.37
N THR A 282 1.36 -6.68 -2.13
CA THR A 282 -0.08 -6.91 -2.06
C THR A 282 -0.39 -8.26 -2.71
N GLY A 283 -0.80 -9.27 -1.93
CA GLY A 283 -0.87 -10.65 -2.41
C GLY A 283 -2.15 -11.41 -2.01
N SER A 284 -2.45 -12.47 -2.77
CA SER A 284 -3.45 -13.50 -2.42
C SER A 284 -4.83 -12.88 -2.13
N SER A 285 -5.34 -12.95 -0.88
CA SER A 285 -6.65 -12.39 -0.52
C SER A 285 -6.75 -10.88 -0.78
N SER A 286 -5.64 -10.14 -0.67
CA SER A 286 -5.58 -8.72 -1.06
C SER A 286 -5.83 -8.54 -2.56
N GLU A 287 -5.40 -9.48 -3.40
CA GLU A 287 -5.62 -9.46 -4.84
C GLU A 287 -7.04 -9.88 -5.21
N ILE A 288 -7.69 -10.74 -4.41
CA ILE A 288 -9.13 -11.00 -4.54
C ILE A 288 -9.92 -9.70 -4.33
N VAL A 289 -9.61 -8.97 -3.25
CA VAL A 289 -10.26 -7.67 -2.97
C VAL A 289 -9.98 -6.66 -4.07
N THR A 290 -8.70 -6.51 -4.44
CA THR A 290 -8.27 -5.56 -5.48
C THR A 290 -8.95 -5.87 -6.82
N GLY A 291 -8.95 -7.13 -7.24
CA GLY A 291 -9.51 -7.56 -8.53
C GLY A 291 -11.01 -7.39 -8.60
N ALA A 292 -11.73 -7.75 -7.53
CA ALA A 292 -13.17 -7.57 -7.48
C ALA A 292 -13.57 -6.08 -7.45
N ILE A 293 -12.88 -5.25 -6.66
CA ILE A 293 -13.11 -3.80 -6.63
C ILE A 293 -12.82 -3.17 -8.00
N LYS A 294 -11.76 -3.61 -8.69
CA LYS A 294 -11.40 -3.14 -10.03
C LYS A 294 -12.50 -3.48 -11.03
N ASP A 295 -12.88 -4.75 -11.11
CA ASP A 295 -13.82 -5.26 -12.11
C ASP A 295 -15.23 -4.71 -11.94
N HIS A 296 -15.62 -4.37 -10.71
CA HIS A 296 -16.89 -3.72 -10.42
C HIS A 296 -16.83 -2.19 -10.48
N ASN A 297 -15.70 -1.62 -10.92
CA ASN A 297 -15.50 -0.16 -11.01
C ASN A 297 -15.85 0.56 -9.69
N LYS A 298 -15.43 -0.01 -8.55
CA LYS A 298 -15.81 0.53 -7.22
C LYS A 298 -14.77 1.47 -6.62
N ALA A 299 -13.50 1.32 -6.98
CA ALA A 299 -12.43 2.20 -6.51
C ALA A 299 -11.40 2.48 -7.61
N THR A 300 -10.72 3.62 -7.48
CA THR A 300 -9.47 3.89 -8.19
C THR A 300 -8.35 3.13 -7.50
N ILE A 301 -7.46 2.51 -8.27
CA ILE A 301 -6.33 1.72 -7.73
C ILE A 301 -5.06 2.43 -8.13
N ILE A 302 -4.22 2.76 -7.17
CA ILE A 302 -2.96 3.46 -7.42
C ILE A 302 -1.81 2.79 -6.67
N GLY A 303 -0.58 2.99 -7.15
CA GLY A 303 0.63 2.41 -6.56
C GLY A 303 1.34 1.50 -7.56
N GLU A 304 1.64 0.28 -7.17
CA GLU A 304 2.34 -0.68 -8.05
C GLU A 304 1.47 -1.90 -8.35
N THR A 305 1.85 -2.65 -9.40
CA THR A 305 1.25 -3.96 -9.69
C THR A 305 1.39 -4.88 -8.49
N THR A 306 0.32 -5.63 -8.18
CA THR A 306 0.29 -6.58 -7.05
C THR A 306 1.20 -7.79 -7.29
N TYR A 307 1.37 -8.63 -6.25
CA TYR A 307 2.34 -9.73 -6.23
C TYR A 307 2.14 -10.81 -7.32
N GLY A 308 0.89 -11.12 -7.66
CA GLY A 308 0.55 -12.20 -8.61
C GLY A 308 0.37 -13.57 -7.97
N SER A 309 -0.20 -13.66 -6.76
CA SER A 309 -0.43 -14.92 -6.06
C SER A 309 -1.79 -15.54 -6.40
N GLY A 310 -2.06 -15.78 -7.68
CA GLY A 310 -3.34 -16.27 -8.23
C GLY A 310 -3.71 -17.73 -7.92
N ARG A 311 -3.09 -18.34 -6.90
CA ARG A 311 -3.27 -19.75 -6.51
C ARG A 311 -4.02 -19.83 -5.19
N VAL A 312 -5.09 -20.64 -5.12
CA VAL A 312 -5.82 -20.94 -3.89
C VAL A 312 -5.14 -22.11 -3.19
N LYS A 313 -4.87 -21.93 -1.90
CA LYS A 313 -4.22 -22.92 -1.05
C LYS A 313 -5.26 -23.50 -0.10
N ALA A 314 -5.29 -24.82 0.04
CA ALA A 314 -6.05 -25.52 1.06
C ALA A 314 -5.10 -26.00 2.16
N LEU A 315 -5.57 -25.94 3.41
CA LEU A 315 -4.89 -26.52 4.57
C LEU A 315 -5.51 -27.89 4.84
N MET A 316 -4.83 -28.95 4.41
CA MET A 316 -5.32 -30.32 4.55
C MET A 316 -4.80 -30.89 5.87
N PRO A 317 -5.66 -31.19 6.86
CA PRO A 317 -5.22 -31.90 8.06
C PRO A 317 -4.79 -33.31 7.67
N LEU A 318 -3.74 -33.80 8.32
CA LEU A 318 -3.21 -35.14 8.14
C LEU A 318 -3.49 -36.01 9.37
N SER A 319 -3.45 -37.32 9.18
CA SER A 319 -3.81 -38.29 10.22
C SER A 319 -2.97 -38.22 11.51
N ASN A 320 -1.73 -37.73 11.43
CA ASN A 320 -0.85 -37.53 12.58
C ASN A 320 -1.04 -36.18 13.31
N GLY A 321 -1.96 -35.33 12.86
CA GLY A 321 -2.20 -33.99 13.41
C GLY A 321 -1.38 -32.86 12.77
N ASP A 322 -0.51 -33.19 11.81
CA ASP A 322 0.18 -32.21 10.97
C ASP A 322 -0.71 -31.76 9.80
N TYR A 323 -0.19 -30.86 8.97
CA TYR A 323 -0.94 -30.22 7.89
C TYR A 323 -0.16 -30.19 6.58
N LEU A 324 -0.85 -30.44 5.48
CA LEU A 324 -0.35 -30.14 4.13
C LEU A 324 -1.04 -28.88 3.61
N LYS A 325 -0.31 -27.78 3.50
CA LYS A 325 -0.75 -26.61 2.75
C LYS A 325 -0.51 -26.89 1.28
N MET A 326 -1.54 -26.88 0.45
CA MET A 326 -1.47 -27.34 -0.93
C MET A 326 -2.20 -26.42 -1.89
N THR A 327 -1.61 -26.16 -3.05
CA THR A 327 -2.29 -25.46 -4.14
C THR A 327 -3.35 -26.36 -4.77
N VAL A 328 -4.62 -25.94 -4.68
CA VAL A 328 -5.77 -26.72 -5.17
C VAL A 328 -6.47 -26.09 -6.37
N ASN A 329 -6.47 -24.76 -6.46
CA ASN A 329 -7.14 -24.04 -7.55
C ASN A 329 -6.28 -22.87 -8.06
N LYS A 330 -6.54 -22.43 -9.29
CA LYS A 330 -6.23 -21.08 -9.75
C LYS A 330 -7.44 -20.18 -9.52
N PHE A 331 -7.22 -18.90 -9.26
CA PHE A 331 -8.30 -17.93 -9.16
C PHE A 331 -8.14 -16.77 -10.13
N TYR A 332 -9.29 -16.19 -10.45
CA TYR A 332 -9.49 -15.14 -11.42
C TYR A 332 -10.39 -14.07 -10.80
N SER A 333 -10.24 -12.84 -11.28
CA SER A 333 -11.16 -11.75 -10.93
C SER A 333 -12.55 -11.97 -11.55
N PRO A 334 -13.59 -11.21 -11.16
CA PRO A 334 -14.95 -11.36 -11.70
C PRO A 334 -15.07 -11.30 -13.23
N ASN A 335 -14.23 -10.51 -13.90
CA ASN A 335 -14.13 -10.41 -15.36
C ASN A 335 -13.20 -11.48 -15.98
N TYR A 336 -12.84 -12.50 -15.22
CA TYR A 336 -12.02 -13.63 -15.66
C TYR A 336 -10.54 -13.28 -15.95
N ASN A 337 -10.02 -12.20 -15.37
CA ASN A 337 -8.60 -11.86 -15.52
C ASN A 337 -7.73 -12.82 -14.69
N ALA A 338 -6.67 -13.35 -15.31
CA ALA A 338 -5.69 -14.18 -14.62
C ALA A 338 -4.81 -13.32 -13.70
N ILE A 339 -4.51 -13.84 -12.51
CA ILE A 339 -3.72 -13.15 -11.48
C ILE A 339 -2.39 -13.86 -11.22
N ASP A 340 -2.33 -15.18 -11.41
CA ASP A 340 -1.14 -15.99 -11.13
C ASP A 340 0.05 -15.52 -11.98
N GLU A 341 1.17 -15.19 -11.33
CA GLU A 341 2.41 -14.68 -11.93
C GLU A 341 2.28 -13.36 -12.73
N ILE A 342 1.10 -12.72 -12.70
CA ILE A 342 0.81 -11.46 -13.42
C ILE A 342 0.54 -10.32 -12.44
N GLY A 343 -0.24 -10.58 -11.39
CA GLY A 343 -0.76 -9.55 -10.50
C GLY A 343 -1.86 -8.70 -11.14
N ILE A 344 -2.22 -7.62 -10.46
CA ILE A 344 -3.25 -6.67 -10.86
C ILE A 344 -2.57 -5.31 -11.02
N SER A 345 -2.52 -4.81 -12.25
CA SER A 345 -1.96 -3.48 -12.51
C SER A 345 -2.87 -2.38 -11.95
N PRO A 346 -2.31 -1.30 -11.38
CA PRO A 346 -3.08 -0.16 -10.92
C PRO A 346 -3.66 0.63 -12.09
N HIS A 347 -4.62 1.52 -11.81
CA HIS A 347 -5.07 2.54 -12.76
C HIS A 347 -4.03 3.65 -12.92
N LEU A 348 -3.25 3.92 -11.87
CA LEU A 348 -2.14 4.87 -11.88
C LEU A 348 -0.91 4.22 -11.24
N ASP A 349 0.12 3.95 -12.05
CA ASP A 349 1.42 3.50 -11.56
C ASP A 349 2.11 4.65 -10.82
N LEU A 350 2.46 4.45 -9.56
CA LEU A 350 3.15 5.43 -8.71
C LEU A 350 4.43 4.85 -8.09
N SER A 351 5.06 3.85 -8.74
CA SER A 351 6.33 3.29 -8.28
C SER A 351 7.37 4.40 -8.09
N GLY A 352 8.00 4.42 -6.90
CA GLY A 352 9.06 5.37 -6.56
C GLY A 352 8.60 6.75 -6.05
N VAL A 353 7.30 6.96 -5.80
CA VAL A 353 6.78 8.17 -5.13
C VAL A 353 5.82 7.81 -4.00
N ASP A 354 5.48 8.79 -3.15
CA ASP A 354 4.56 8.58 -2.02
C ASP A 354 3.11 8.41 -2.52
N GLU A 355 2.60 7.18 -2.48
CA GLU A 355 1.26 6.83 -2.95
C GLU A 355 0.17 7.37 -2.02
N LEU A 356 0.43 7.44 -0.71
CA LEU A 356 -0.55 7.95 0.26
C LEU A 356 -0.72 9.46 0.06
N LYS A 357 0.39 10.19 -0.08
CA LYS A 357 0.34 11.63 -0.37
C LYS A 357 -0.39 11.91 -1.69
N THR A 358 -0.19 11.05 -2.69
CA THR A 358 -0.92 11.14 -3.97
C THR A 358 -2.42 10.93 -3.79
N ALA A 359 -2.83 9.87 -3.09
CA ALA A 359 -4.26 9.61 -2.81
C ALA A 359 -4.92 10.74 -2.04
N VAL A 360 -4.22 11.31 -1.04
CA VAL A 360 -4.70 12.49 -0.30
C VAL A 360 -4.92 13.66 -1.25
N MET A 361 -3.94 13.97 -2.10
CA MET A 361 -4.05 15.07 -3.05
C MET A 361 -5.18 14.86 -4.08
N MET A 362 -5.40 13.62 -4.53
CA MET A 362 -6.52 13.27 -5.42
C MET A 362 -7.87 13.48 -4.74
N LEU A 363 -7.99 13.10 -3.47
CA LEU A 363 -9.25 13.15 -2.73
C LEU A 363 -9.53 14.48 -2.03
N LYS A 364 -8.52 15.34 -1.83
CA LYS A 364 -8.62 16.62 -1.12
C LYS A 364 -9.77 17.50 -1.58
N ASN A 365 -10.07 17.49 -2.88
CA ASN A 365 -11.14 18.29 -3.46
C ASN A 365 -12.42 17.50 -3.77
N ALA A 366 -12.54 16.24 -3.33
CA ALA A 366 -13.63 15.33 -3.70
C ALA A 366 -15.02 15.91 -3.42
N ASN A 367 -15.17 16.70 -2.35
CA ASN A 367 -16.46 17.26 -1.93
C ASN A 367 -16.68 18.73 -2.26
N THR A 368 -15.76 19.33 -3.02
CA THR A 368 -15.84 20.73 -3.46
C THR A 368 -16.70 20.90 -4.71
N ASP A 369 -17.11 22.14 -5.00
CA ASP A 369 -17.82 22.51 -6.23
C ASP A 369 -17.02 22.16 -7.50
N VAL A 370 -15.70 22.29 -7.43
CA VAL A 370 -14.79 21.98 -8.55
C VAL A 370 -14.95 20.52 -9.00
N SER A 371 -15.08 19.58 -8.05
CA SER A 371 -15.25 18.15 -8.37
C SER A 371 -16.70 17.77 -8.67
N LYS A 372 -17.69 18.43 -8.07
CA LYS A 372 -19.11 18.05 -8.17
C LYS A 372 -19.82 18.62 -9.41
N ASN A 373 -19.37 19.76 -9.92
CA ASN A 373 -20.01 20.44 -11.05
C ASN A 373 -19.11 20.45 -12.29
N GLU A 374 -19.68 20.11 -13.45
CA GLU A 374 -18.96 20.11 -14.74
C GLU A 374 -18.74 21.53 -15.30
N SER A 375 -19.62 22.47 -14.94
CA SER A 375 -19.58 23.87 -15.36
C SER A 375 -19.09 24.81 -14.24
N GLY A 376 -18.88 26.07 -14.59
CA GLY A 376 -18.34 27.10 -13.70
C GLY A 376 -16.82 27.16 -13.74
N ASP A 377 -16.24 28.09 -13.00
CA ASP A 377 -14.80 28.32 -13.03
C ASP A 377 -14.03 27.15 -12.41
N LYS A 378 -13.20 26.49 -13.23
CA LYS A 378 -12.28 25.42 -12.82
C LYS A 378 -10.82 25.84 -12.95
N THR A 379 -10.54 27.12 -13.23
CA THR A 379 -9.19 27.65 -13.41
C THR A 379 -8.30 27.30 -12.22
N GLY A 380 -7.08 26.85 -12.51
CA GLY A 380 -6.13 26.42 -11.48
C GLY A 380 -6.24 24.96 -11.05
N TYR A 381 -7.08 24.16 -11.72
CA TYR A 381 -7.20 22.72 -11.48
C TYR A 381 -6.95 21.90 -12.74
N ILE A 382 -6.56 20.64 -12.52
CA ILE A 382 -6.51 19.59 -13.53
C ILE A 382 -7.46 18.49 -13.08
N ARG A 383 -8.25 17.95 -14.02
CA ARG A 383 -9.03 16.74 -13.76
C ARG A 383 -8.26 15.51 -14.19
N LEU A 384 -8.12 14.57 -13.27
CA LEU A 384 -7.59 13.24 -13.50
C LEU A 384 -8.73 12.22 -13.45
N ASN A 385 -9.03 11.54 -14.55
CA ASN A 385 -10.04 10.47 -14.56
C ASN A 385 -9.35 9.12 -14.37
N ALA A 386 -9.31 8.57 -13.17
CA ALA A 386 -8.60 7.31 -12.89
C ALA A 386 -9.57 6.25 -12.34
N GLY A 387 -9.71 5.13 -13.04
CA GLY A 387 -10.72 4.12 -12.71
C GLY A 387 -12.14 4.72 -12.76
N PRO A 388 -12.98 4.53 -11.73
CA PRO A 388 -14.35 5.04 -11.72
C PRO A 388 -14.48 6.51 -11.27
N ASN A 389 -13.41 7.15 -10.82
CA ASN A 389 -13.47 8.46 -10.18
C ASN A 389 -12.77 9.54 -11.01
N ASN A 390 -13.26 10.77 -10.88
CA ASN A 390 -12.65 11.97 -11.40
C ASN A 390 -12.12 12.80 -10.23
N PHE A 391 -10.84 13.19 -10.29
CA PHE A 391 -10.17 13.92 -9.22
C PHE A 391 -9.76 15.30 -9.71
N ALA A 392 -10.24 16.35 -9.06
CA ALA A 392 -9.75 17.70 -9.28
C ALA A 392 -8.50 17.95 -8.43
N ILE A 393 -7.35 18.07 -9.08
CA ILE A 393 -6.08 18.32 -8.42
C ILE A 393 -5.70 19.78 -8.63
N SER A 394 -5.37 20.48 -7.55
CA SER A 394 -4.94 21.88 -7.62
C SER A 394 -3.56 21.98 -8.27
N VAL A 395 -3.43 22.88 -9.25
CA VAL A 395 -2.16 23.23 -9.87
C VAL A 395 -1.22 23.86 -8.83
N GLU A 396 -1.75 24.58 -7.84
CA GLU A 396 -0.97 25.11 -6.74
C GLU A 396 -0.31 24.00 -5.92
N ASP A 397 -1.05 22.91 -5.65
CA ASP A 397 -0.49 21.75 -4.96
C ASP A 397 0.61 21.08 -5.80
N PHE A 398 0.50 21.04 -7.13
CA PHE A 398 1.59 20.55 -7.99
C PHE A 398 2.83 21.44 -7.95
N ARG A 399 2.68 22.76 -7.85
CA ARG A 399 3.83 23.69 -7.82
C ARG A 399 4.71 23.52 -6.61
N LYS A 400 4.18 23.04 -5.48
CA LYS A 400 4.92 22.85 -4.22
C LYS A 400 6.12 21.91 -4.41
N GLN A 401 7.29 22.27 -3.88
CA GLN A 401 8.54 21.52 -4.06
C GLN A 401 8.41 20.09 -3.54
N GLU A 402 7.77 19.92 -2.39
CA GLU A 402 7.50 18.62 -1.78
C GLU A 402 6.54 17.74 -2.60
N ASN A 403 5.83 18.31 -3.57
CA ASN A 403 4.94 17.61 -4.48
C ASN A 403 5.49 17.53 -5.91
N TRP A 404 6.62 18.16 -6.21
CA TRP A 404 7.10 18.34 -7.58
C TRP A 404 7.38 17.02 -8.30
N VAL A 405 8.17 16.16 -7.65
CA VAL A 405 8.51 14.83 -8.19
C VAL A 405 7.25 13.97 -8.33
N LEU A 406 6.39 14.02 -7.32
CA LEU A 406 5.12 13.29 -7.26
C LEU A 406 4.13 13.76 -8.35
N GLY A 407 3.99 15.07 -8.54
CA GLY A 407 3.14 15.67 -9.55
C GLY A 407 3.57 15.31 -10.96
N LYS A 408 4.88 15.30 -11.22
CA LYS A 408 5.40 14.79 -12.49
C LYS A 408 5.05 13.32 -12.71
N LYS A 409 5.28 12.46 -11.72
CA LYS A 409 4.92 11.03 -11.81
C LYS A 409 3.43 10.83 -12.04
N ILE A 410 2.56 11.61 -11.39
CA ILE A 410 1.12 11.56 -11.65
C ILE A 410 0.81 11.92 -13.11
N LEU A 411 1.34 13.03 -13.62
CA LEU A 411 1.10 13.45 -15.00
C LEU A 411 1.63 12.44 -16.01
N ASP A 412 2.80 11.86 -15.75
CA ASP A 412 3.42 10.82 -16.59
C ASP A 412 2.58 9.55 -16.65
N SER A 413 2.19 9.04 -15.49
CA SER A 413 1.36 7.84 -15.40
C SER A 413 -0.04 8.10 -15.95
N ALA A 414 -0.62 9.26 -15.65
CA ALA A 414 -1.94 9.63 -16.09
C ALA A 414 -2.05 9.71 -17.61
N TYR A 415 -1.03 10.24 -18.28
CA TYR A 415 -1.00 10.29 -19.74
C TYR A 415 -1.02 8.91 -20.39
N VAL A 416 -0.38 7.91 -19.76
CA VAL A 416 -0.32 6.55 -20.30
C VAL A 416 -1.61 5.78 -20.04
N THR A 417 -2.22 5.95 -18.86
CA THR A 417 -3.27 5.04 -18.39
C THR A 417 -4.64 5.67 -18.17
N THR A 418 -4.76 7.00 -18.29
CA THR A 418 -5.97 7.75 -17.92
C THR A 418 -6.22 8.95 -18.86
N THR A 419 -7.27 9.72 -18.59
CA THR A 419 -7.56 10.96 -19.34
C THR A 419 -7.46 12.18 -18.43
N LEU A 420 -6.73 13.20 -18.90
CA LEU A 420 -6.61 14.49 -18.25
C LEU A 420 -7.57 15.52 -18.85
N LYS A 421 -8.03 16.49 -18.05
CA LYS A 421 -8.68 17.73 -18.50
C LYS A 421 -8.08 18.94 -17.81
N LEU A 422 -8.08 20.09 -18.49
CA LEU A 422 -7.71 21.36 -17.88
C LEU A 422 -8.95 22.07 -17.36
N GLY A 423 -8.82 22.78 -16.24
CA GLY A 423 -9.87 23.63 -15.75
C GLY A 423 -9.83 25.01 -16.41
N GLY A 424 -10.95 25.42 -17.01
CA GLY A 424 -11.16 26.74 -17.61
C GLY A 424 -12.27 27.52 -16.91
N ALA A 425 -12.47 28.78 -17.33
CA ALA A 425 -13.38 29.72 -16.68
C ALA A 425 -14.87 29.29 -16.70
N ASN A 426 -15.26 28.40 -17.62
CA ASN A 426 -16.63 27.93 -17.79
C ASN A 426 -16.83 26.43 -17.54
N GLY A 427 -15.76 25.68 -17.26
CA GLY A 427 -15.81 24.25 -17.00
C GLY A 427 -14.52 23.54 -17.34
N TRP A 428 -14.60 22.22 -17.55
CA TRP A 428 -13.46 21.39 -17.93
C TRP A 428 -13.21 21.40 -19.45
N GLU A 429 -11.99 21.71 -19.84
CA GLU A 429 -11.52 21.81 -21.22
C GLU A 429 -10.64 20.59 -21.60
N THR A 430 -10.50 20.36 -22.91
CA THR A 430 -9.59 19.34 -23.43
C THR A 430 -8.16 19.66 -22.98
N PHE A 431 -7.45 18.65 -22.49
CA PHE A 431 -6.06 18.79 -22.13
C PHE A 431 -5.19 18.79 -23.40
N PRO A 432 -4.43 19.86 -23.72
CA PRO A 432 -3.57 19.89 -24.89
C PRO A 432 -2.35 18.99 -24.69
N GLU A 433 -2.11 18.04 -25.58
CA GLU A 433 -1.03 17.05 -25.44
C GLU A 433 0.36 17.70 -25.37
N GLU A 434 0.55 18.84 -26.07
CA GLU A 434 1.82 19.58 -26.07
C GLU A 434 2.18 20.14 -24.69
N TYR A 435 1.25 20.17 -23.74
CA TYR A 435 1.54 20.62 -22.37
C TYR A 435 2.38 19.58 -21.60
N LEU A 436 2.44 18.33 -22.06
CA LEU A 436 3.27 17.30 -21.42
C LEU A 436 4.76 17.47 -21.73
N SER A 437 5.08 17.94 -22.94
CA SER A 437 6.44 18.34 -23.32
C SER A 437 6.78 19.75 -22.82
N GLU A 438 5.78 20.64 -22.73
CA GLU A 438 5.90 21.98 -22.17
C GLU A 438 5.25 22.11 -20.79
N ARG A 439 5.73 21.31 -19.81
CA ARG A 439 5.06 21.21 -18.50
C ARG A 439 4.85 22.53 -17.79
N TYR A 440 5.66 23.56 -18.03
CA TYR A 440 5.44 24.87 -17.42
C TYR A 440 4.04 25.43 -17.73
N LYS A 441 3.38 25.05 -18.83
CA LYS A 441 2.01 25.45 -19.15
C LYS A 441 0.96 24.80 -18.24
N ILE A 442 1.26 23.62 -17.71
CA ILE A 442 0.46 22.92 -16.71
C ILE A 442 0.63 23.62 -15.36
N TYR A 443 1.89 23.86 -14.98
CA TYR A 443 2.21 24.45 -13.69
C TYR A 443 1.81 25.92 -13.67
N TYR A 444 2.03 26.69 -14.73
CA TYR A 444 1.78 28.13 -14.83
C TYR A 444 0.84 28.44 -16.02
N PRO A 445 -0.46 28.11 -15.91
CA PRO A 445 -1.41 28.37 -16.98
C PRO A 445 -1.47 29.88 -17.29
N GLY A 446 -1.47 30.21 -18.58
CA GLY A 446 -1.48 31.59 -19.08
C GLY A 446 -0.13 32.31 -19.11
N TYR A 447 0.95 31.69 -18.61
CA TYR A 447 2.28 32.28 -18.69
C TYR A 447 2.85 32.12 -20.10
N ILE A 448 3.55 33.15 -20.58
CA ILE A 448 4.21 33.12 -21.89
C ILE A 448 5.57 32.45 -21.80
N LYS A 449 6.05 31.87 -22.91
CA LYS A 449 7.45 31.48 -23.02
C LYS A 449 8.31 32.74 -23.18
N ALA A 450 9.10 33.06 -22.17
CA ALA A 450 9.96 34.25 -22.14
C ALA A 450 11.30 34.03 -22.89
N GLY A 451 11.70 32.77 -23.14
CA GLY A 451 12.89 32.42 -23.91
C GLY A 451 13.54 31.11 -23.46
N ASP A 452 14.55 30.64 -24.18
CA ASP A 452 15.40 29.51 -23.75
C ASP A 452 16.85 30.00 -23.62
N LEU A 453 17.51 29.59 -22.56
CA LEU A 453 18.89 29.93 -22.22
C LEU A 453 19.73 28.64 -22.15
N GLN A 454 20.91 28.64 -22.78
CA GLN A 454 21.79 27.48 -22.86
C GLN A 454 23.22 27.86 -22.45
N GLY A 455 23.96 26.90 -21.89
CA GLY A 455 25.36 27.11 -21.49
C GLY A 455 25.51 28.13 -20.37
N ILE A 456 24.57 28.17 -19.43
CA ILE A 456 24.58 29.12 -18.31
C ILE A 456 25.66 28.74 -17.29
N PRO A 457 26.63 29.63 -16.99
CA PRO A 457 27.59 29.42 -15.90
C PRO A 457 26.91 29.32 -14.54
N LEU A 458 27.53 28.64 -13.59
CA LEU A 458 26.90 28.30 -12.30
C LEU A 458 26.74 29.50 -11.35
N ASP A 459 27.55 30.53 -11.53
CA ASP A 459 27.57 31.80 -10.77
C ASP A 459 26.89 32.95 -11.52
N LYS A 460 26.15 32.63 -12.60
CA LYS A 460 25.71 33.65 -13.56
C LYS A 460 24.55 34.50 -13.02
N LYS A 461 24.60 35.77 -13.40
CA LYS A 461 23.51 36.76 -13.32
C LYS A 461 22.70 36.78 -14.62
N PHE A 462 21.38 36.67 -14.49
CA PHE A 462 20.43 36.76 -15.60
C PHE A 462 19.94 38.20 -15.78
N THR A 463 19.49 38.53 -17.00
CA THR A 463 18.84 39.79 -17.32
C THR A 463 17.44 39.51 -17.84
N VAL A 464 16.45 40.20 -17.28
CA VAL A 464 15.05 40.17 -17.71
C VAL A 464 14.70 41.57 -18.23
N SER A 465 14.34 41.64 -19.50
CA SER A 465 13.92 42.88 -20.16
C SER A 465 12.41 42.86 -20.38
N PHE A 466 11.76 43.95 -20.00
CA PHE A 466 10.33 44.18 -20.17
C PHE A 466 10.12 45.13 -21.36
N ASP A 467 8.99 45.01 -22.05
CA ASP A 467 8.61 45.85 -23.19
C ASP A 467 7.98 47.19 -22.77
N GLN A 468 7.91 47.45 -21.47
CA GLN A 468 7.30 48.63 -20.86
C GLN A 468 8.01 49.03 -19.57
N ASP A 469 7.84 50.28 -19.17
CA ASP A 469 8.39 50.80 -17.91
C ASP A 469 7.75 50.11 -16.71
N MET A 470 8.58 49.70 -15.75
CA MET A 470 8.18 48.88 -14.61
C MET A 470 8.16 49.66 -13.30
N ASN A 471 7.31 49.23 -12.37
CA ASN A 471 7.31 49.71 -10.99
C ASN A 471 8.09 48.73 -10.10
N TRP A 472 9.39 48.98 -9.94
CA TRP A 472 10.29 48.11 -9.18
C TRP A 472 9.96 47.98 -7.69
N GLN A 473 9.17 48.89 -7.12
CA GLN A 473 8.70 48.77 -5.72
C GLN A 473 7.74 47.59 -5.53
N THR A 474 7.21 47.03 -6.63
CA THR A 474 6.30 45.87 -6.60
C THR A 474 7.02 44.53 -6.63
N VAL A 475 8.34 44.52 -6.91
CA VAL A 475 9.15 43.29 -6.92
C VAL A 475 9.38 42.84 -5.47
N GLN A 476 8.97 41.60 -5.20
CA GLN A 476 9.16 40.87 -3.94
C GLN A 476 10.19 39.75 -4.12
N GLU A 477 10.63 39.14 -3.03
CA GLU A 477 11.62 38.04 -3.04
C GLU A 477 11.21 36.86 -3.93
N ASP A 478 9.91 36.61 -4.08
CA ASP A 478 9.31 35.52 -4.87
C ASP A 478 8.78 35.98 -6.23
N SER A 479 9.01 37.23 -6.64
CA SER A 479 8.55 37.73 -7.94
C SER A 479 9.22 37.04 -9.11
N ILE A 480 10.42 36.48 -8.89
CA ILE A 480 11.09 35.59 -9.82
C ILE A 480 11.67 34.39 -9.06
N GLU A 481 11.33 33.20 -9.53
CA GLU A 481 11.86 31.95 -9.00
C GLU A 481 12.77 31.26 -10.03
N LEU A 482 13.86 30.66 -9.57
CA LEU A 482 14.63 29.72 -10.36
C LEU A 482 14.42 28.31 -9.82
N ILE A 483 13.64 27.52 -10.54
CA ILE A 483 13.13 26.22 -10.09
C ILE A 483 13.84 25.10 -10.81
N ASN A 484 14.50 24.20 -10.08
CA ASN A 484 15.10 23.00 -10.66
C ASN A 484 14.00 22.11 -11.28
N CYS A 485 14.03 21.89 -12.59
CA CYS A 485 12.99 21.14 -13.29
C CYS A 485 12.87 19.69 -12.80
N LYS A 486 13.94 19.11 -12.27
CA LYS A 486 13.97 17.74 -11.76
C LYS A 486 13.44 17.63 -10.34
N THR A 487 13.86 18.49 -9.42
CA THR A 487 13.55 18.36 -7.99
C THR A 487 12.45 19.31 -7.50
N GLY A 488 12.17 20.38 -8.25
CA GLY A 488 11.30 21.47 -7.81
C GLY A 488 11.96 22.39 -6.80
N GLU A 489 13.24 22.21 -6.49
CA GLU A 489 14.01 23.06 -5.58
C GLU A 489 14.11 24.48 -6.11
N ARG A 490 13.83 25.48 -5.26
CA ARG A 490 13.85 26.89 -5.64
C ARG A 490 15.11 27.55 -5.14
N THR A 491 15.83 28.17 -6.05
CA THR A 491 16.99 28.99 -5.72
C THR A 491 16.49 30.41 -5.51
N LYS A 492 16.74 30.96 -4.32
CA LYS A 492 16.46 32.37 -4.04
C LYS A 492 17.31 33.26 -4.93
N CYS A 493 16.77 34.42 -5.28
CA CYS A 493 17.42 35.37 -6.16
C CYS A 493 17.47 36.76 -5.52
N GLU A 494 18.54 37.49 -5.80
CA GLU A 494 18.64 38.93 -5.57
C GLU A 494 18.35 39.69 -6.86
N PHE A 495 17.67 40.83 -6.70
CA PHE A 495 17.22 41.65 -7.82
C PHE A 495 17.96 42.98 -7.84
N GLY A 496 18.53 43.32 -9.00
CA GLY A 496 19.11 44.63 -9.27
C GLY A 496 18.42 45.30 -10.46
N PHE A 497 18.02 46.55 -10.33
CA PHE A 497 17.31 47.29 -11.38
C PHE A 497 18.29 48.16 -12.15
N THR A 498 18.55 47.81 -13.41
CA THR A 498 19.54 48.50 -14.25
C THR A 498 18.98 49.81 -14.81
N ASP A 499 17.72 49.77 -15.25
CA ASP A 499 16.98 50.90 -15.79
C ASP A 499 15.47 50.70 -15.54
N LYS A 500 14.59 51.43 -16.25
CA LYS A 500 13.13 51.34 -16.06
C LYS A 500 12.50 50.07 -16.64
N GLN A 501 13.22 49.32 -17.48
CA GLN A 501 12.71 48.17 -18.22
C GLN A 501 13.57 46.91 -18.03
N THR A 502 14.74 47.04 -17.39
CA THR A 502 15.70 45.95 -17.25
C THR A 502 15.97 45.66 -15.77
N MET A 503 15.64 44.44 -15.37
CA MET A 503 16.01 43.88 -14.08
C MET A 503 17.06 42.80 -14.28
N SER A 504 17.92 42.66 -13.29
CA SER A 504 18.92 41.64 -13.22
C SER A 504 18.68 40.72 -12.03
N VAL A 505 18.83 39.42 -12.25
CA VAL A 505 18.47 38.36 -11.33
C VAL A 505 19.72 37.56 -11.02
N THR A 506 20.13 37.55 -9.75
CA THR A 506 21.36 36.87 -9.31
C THR A 506 20.99 35.76 -8.33
N PRO A 507 21.24 34.48 -8.64
CA PRO A 507 21.04 33.38 -7.70
C PRO A 507 21.86 33.61 -6.42
N GLN A 508 21.26 33.38 -5.25
CA GLN A 508 21.94 33.48 -3.96
C GLN A 508 22.89 32.31 -3.67
N SER A 509 22.80 31.24 -4.46
CA SER A 509 23.69 30.08 -4.40
C SER A 509 24.06 29.64 -5.81
N GLU A 510 25.22 29.01 -5.95
CA GLU A 510 25.64 28.42 -7.22
C GLU A 510 24.60 27.43 -7.75
N LEU A 511 24.39 27.47 -9.06
CA LEU A 511 23.53 26.53 -9.76
C LEU A 511 24.21 25.18 -9.90
N LYS A 512 23.40 24.12 -10.02
CA LYS A 512 23.91 22.77 -10.28
C LYS A 512 24.31 22.65 -11.74
N ALA A 513 25.44 22.01 -12.00
CA ALA A 513 25.90 21.68 -13.35
C ALA A 513 24.93 20.71 -14.05
N ASP A 514 24.91 20.74 -15.38
CA ASP A 514 24.09 19.89 -16.27
C ASP A 514 22.62 19.80 -15.84
N THR A 515 22.04 20.93 -15.46
CA THR A 515 20.70 21.00 -14.86
C THR A 515 19.80 21.98 -15.60
N ASP A 516 18.55 21.56 -15.82
CA ASP A 516 17.49 22.40 -16.34
C ASP A 516 16.77 23.12 -15.20
N TYR A 517 16.60 24.43 -15.36
CA TYR A 517 15.85 25.29 -14.47
C TYR A 517 14.72 26.01 -15.23
N TRP A 518 13.59 26.23 -14.57
CA TRP A 518 12.60 27.22 -14.98
C TRP A 518 12.90 28.54 -14.26
N LEU A 519 13.20 29.58 -15.04
CA LEU A 519 13.16 30.95 -14.57
C LEU A 519 11.72 31.45 -14.72
N VAL A 520 10.98 31.49 -13.63
CA VAL A 520 9.57 31.86 -13.59
C VAL A 520 9.48 33.32 -13.16
N ILE A 521 8.83 34.15 -13.98
CA ILE A 521 8.55 35.56 -13.72
C ILE A 521 7.06 35.66 -13.41
N HIS A 522 6.71 35.98 -12.16
CA HIS A 522 5.33 35.98 -11.73
C HIS A 522 4.59 37.25 -12.15
N SER A 523 3.30 37.11 -12.43
CA SER A 523 2.40 38.21 -12.83
C SER A 523 2.13 39.25 -11.73
N GLY A 524 2.70 39.08 -10.53
CA GLY A 524 2.58 40.03 -9.41
C GLY A 524 3.38 41.32 -9.61
N ILE A 525 4.36 41.33 -10.51
CA ILE A 525 5.12 42.54 -10.86
C ILE A 525 4.22 43.49 -11.65
N LYS A 526 4.26 44.79 -11.31
CA LYS A 526 3.45 45.81 -11.97
C LYS A 526 4.27 46.73 -12.85
N ASP A 527 3.64 47.20 -13.92
CA ASP A 527 4.18 48.29 -14.73
C ASP A 527 4.09 49.65 -14.01
N ALA A 528 4.67 50.68 -14.61
CA ALA A 528 4.68 52.05 -14.08
C ALA A 528 3.26 52.65 -13.95
N GLN A 529 2.25 52.07 -14.61
CA GLN A 529 0.84 52.46 -14.52
C GLN A 529 0.07 51.64 -13.46
N GLY A 530 0.73 50.70 -12.78
CA GLY A 530 0.13 49.87 -11.75
C GLY A 530 -0.65 48.66 -12.26
N ARG A 531 -0.50 48.28 -13.54
CA ARG A 531 -1.12 47.08 -14.14
C ARG A 531 -0.20 45.87 -13.94
N ASN A 532 -0.78 44.71 -13.66
CA ASN A 532 -0.04 43.45 -13.57
C ASN A 532 0.50 43.05 -14.95
N ILE A 533 1.73 42.53 -15.00
CA ILE A 533 2.26 41.92 -16.22
C ILE A 533 1.69 40.52 -16.44
N THR A 534 1.77 40.04 -17.67
CA THR A 534 1.64 38.61 -17.94
C THR A 534 2.88 37.89 -17.41
N GLY A 535 2.69 36.81 -16.66
CA GLY A 535 3.79 36.00 -16.17
C GLY A 535 4.54 35.31 -17.32
N GLY A 536 5.81 34.99 -17.11
CA GLY A 536 6.67 34.37 -18.11
C GLY A 536 7.45 33.19 -17.54
N VAL A 537 7.78 32.21 -18.38
CA VAL A 537 8.71 31.13 -18.03
C VAL A 537 9.79 31.02 -19.09
N ALA A 538 11.05 30.96 -18.65
CA ALA A 538 12.18 30.63 -19.50
C ALA A 538 12.85 29.32 -19.04
N LEU A 539 13.24 28.47 -19.99
CA LEU A 539 14.04 27.28 -19.70
C LEU A 539 15.51 27.66 -19.72
N ALA A 540 16.22 27.47 -18.61
CA ALA A 540 17.65 27.74 -18.48
C ALA A 540 18.43 26.45 -18.23
N ARG A 541 19.37 26.10 -19.13
CA ARG A 541 20.28 24.96 -19.00
C ARG A 541 21.68 25.41 -18.61
N THR A 542 22.17 24.88 -17.50
CA THR A 542 23.53 25.15 -17.02
C THR A 542 24.60 24.39 -17.79
N VAL A 543 25.84 24.85 -17.71
CA VAL A 543 27.02 24.14 -18.23
C VAL A 543 27.23 22.80 -17.53
N LYS A 544 27.91 21.87 -18.22
CA LYS A 544 28.32 20.57 -17.67
C LYS A 544 29.38 20.67 -16.60
#